data_AF-A0A831XFV5-F1
#
_entry.id   AF-A0A831XFV5-F1
#
_cell.length_a   1.000
_cell.length_b   1.000
_cell.length_c   1.000
_cell.angle_alpha   90.00
_cell.angle_beta   90.00
_cell.angle_gamma   90.00
#
_symmetry.space_group_name_H-M   'P 1'
#
loop_
_entity.id
_entity.type
_entity.pdbx_description
1 polymer ?
#
loop_
_entity_poly.entity_id
_entity_poly.type
_entity_poly.pdbx_seq_one_letter_code
_entity_poly.pdbx_strand_id
1 'polypeptide(L)'
;MSSKKRLSIARLEKGGKRFEIIVDVEKAWLFKSGENINVREIIEGEFIYYDAKQGLKASENDLKKFFGTSDPYQVAEVILRRGELLLTSEQRRELIEVKKRQIIEFISRNAIDPRTNTPIPPKRIELAMEEARIGVDPFRPVEEQVEEILKKLRLIIPLKIAKALVLVKAPSAYSGRVRSYVSKMGKIVVENYQSDGSLLMELEIPAGMQSSLIEKVAELTRGEGEVKLLRVE
;
A
#
# COMPACT_ATOMS: atom_id res chain seq x y z
N MET A 1 23.52 1.80 -2.03
CA MET A 1 23.60 2.82 -0.96
C MET A 1 22.96 2.22 0.28
N SER A 2 23.72 2.06 1.36
CA SER A 2 23.20 1.49 2.61
C SER A 2 22.15 2.45 3.17
N SER A 3 20.87 2.08 3.06
CA SER A 3 19.81 2.79 3.77
C SER A 3 20.16 2.73 5.25
N LYS A 4 20.33 3.89 5.89
CA LYS A 4 20.69 3.98 7.31
C LYS A 4 19.58 3.27 8.09
N LYS A 5 19.85 2.06 8.60
CA LYS A 5 18.88 1.28 9.42
C LYS A 5 18.29 2.20 10.47
N ARG A 6 16.98 2.40 10.42
CA ARG A 6 16.28 3.25 11.38
C ARG A 6 15.76 2.36 12.48
N LEU A 7 16.46 2.37 13.61
CA LEU A 7 16.14 1.50 14.73
C LEU A 7 15.13 2.16 15.66
N SER A 8 14.30 1.33 16.28
CA SER A 8 13.37 1.68 17.35
C SER A 8 13.23 0.49 18.30
N ILE A 9 12.46 0.67 19.38
CA ILE A 9 12.17 -0.38 20.36
C ILE A 9 10.74 -0.83 20.17
N ALA A 10 10.51 -2.14 20.06
CA ALA A 10 9.18 -2.72 20.28
C ALA A 10 9.08 -3.23 21.71
N ARG A 11 7.95 -2.97 22.37
CA ARG A 11 7.72 -3.28 23.78
C ARG A 11 6.44 -4.05 23.98
N LEU A 12 6.47 -5.05 24.85
CA LEU A 12 5.28 -5.71 25.39
C LEU A 12 5.36 -5.74 26.91
N GLU A 13 4.29 -5.28 27.58
CA GLU A 13 4.12 -5.49 29.02
C GLU A 13 3.37 -6.79 29.27
N LYS A 14 3.94 -7.68 30.09
CA LYS A 14 3.33 -8.98 30.42
C LYS A 14 3.66 -9.36 31.86
N GLY A 15 2.63 -9.59 32.67
CA GLY A 15 2.78 -9.99 34.07
C GLY A 15 3.54 -8.98 34.92
N GLY A 16 3.32 -7.68 34.68
CA GLY A 16 4.00 -6.59 35.39
C GLY A 16 5.46 -6.37 34.99
N LYS A 17 5.98 -7.12 34.00
CA LYS A 17 7.33 -6.94 33.45
C LYS A 17 7.27 -6.38 32.03
N ARG A 18 8.29 -5.62 31.67
CA ARG A 18 8.50 -5.09 30.32
C ARG A 18 9.43 -6.01 29.55
N PHE A 19 9.10 -6.28 28.30
CA PHE A 19 9.98 -7.01 27.38
C PHE A 19 10.15 -6.17 26.12
N GLU A 20 11.40 -5.92 25.77
CA GLU A 20 11.81 -4.99 24.73
C GLU A 20 12.74 -5.67 23.73
N ILE A 21 12.62 -5.29 22.47
CA ILE A 21 13.51 -5.68 21.37
C ILE A 21 13.86 -4.44 20.56
N ILE A 22 15.08 -4.41 20.02
CA ILE A 22 15.49 -3.39 19.06
C ILE A 22 15.11 -3.88 17.67
N VAL A 23 14.47 -3.04 16.87
CA VAL A 23 13.92 -3.42 15.57
C VAL A 23 14.21 -2.37 14.51
N ASP A 24 14.34 -2.82 13.27
CA ASP A 24 14.21 -1.94 12.11
C ASP A 24 12.75 -1.46 11.99
N VAL A 25 12.57 -0.14 11.99
CA VAL A 25 11.25 0.50 12.01
C VAL A 25 10.42 0.14 10.78
N GLU A 26 11.03 0.13 9.61
CA GLU A 26 10.32 -0.11 8.34
C GLU A 26 9.85 -1.56 8.27
N LYS A 27 10.74 -2.50 8.58
CA LYS A 27 10.37 -3.92 8.58
C LYS A 27 9.40 -4.28 9.69
N ALA A 28 9.55 -3.71 10.88
CA ALA A 28 8.59 -3.92 11.98
C ALA A 28 7.21 -3.35 11.62
N TRP A 29 7.18 -2.22 10.90
CA TRP A 29 5.95 -1.61 10.41
C TRP A 29 5.24 -2.47 9.36
N LEU A 30 5.97 -2.97 8.36
CA LEU A 30 5.42 -3.88 7.34
C LEU A 30 4.90 -5.17 7.96
N PHE A 31 5.65 -5.77 8.90
CA PHE A 31 5.22 -6.95 9.66
C PHE A 31 3.93 -6.70 10.43
N LYS A 32 3.82 -5.57 11.13
CA LYS A 32 2.58 -5.18 11.83
C LYS A 32 1.42 -4.91 10.88
N SER A 33 1.70 -4.48 9.64
CA SER A 33 0.71 -4.25 8.59
C SER A 33 0.22 -5.55 7.93
N GLY A 34 0.72 -6.72 8.35
CA GLY A 34 0.29 -8.02 7.87
C GLY A 34 1.22 -8.67 6.84
N GLU A 35 2.34 -8.04 6.48
CA GLU A 35 3.30 -8.64 5.56
C GLU A 35 4.09 -9.78 6.21
N ASN A 36 4.37 -10.83 5.43
CA ASN A 36 5.10 -11.99 5.90
C ASN A 36 6.61 -11.75 5.83
N ILE A 37 7.14 -11.05 6.83
CA ILE A 37 8.57 -10.74 6.97
C ILE A 37 9.19 -11.64 8.03
N ASN A 38 10.36 -12.20 7.73
CA ASN A 38 11.10 -13.02 8.68
C ASN A 38 11.55 -12.17 9.88
N VAL A 39 11.17 -12.56 11.09
CA VAL A 39 11.50 -11.86 12.35
C VAL A 39 13.00 -11.63 12.51
N ARG A 40 13.84 -12.55 12.01
CA ARG A 40 15.30 -12.44 12.04
C ARG A 40 15.82 -11.21 11.30
N GLU A 41 15.10 -10.76 10.28
CA GLU A 41 15.46 -9.60 9.50
C GLU A 41 14.96 -8.28 10.10
N ILE A 42 14.03 -8.37 11.05
CA ILE A 42 13.38 -7.24 11.73
C ILE A 42 14.18 -6.84 12.97
N ILE A 43 14.59 -7.81 13.77
CA ILE A 43 15.25 -7.54 15.06
C ILE A 43 16.74 -7.24 14.88
N GLU A 44 17.25 -6.27 15.63
CA GLU A 44 18.68 -5.99 15.73
C GLU A 44 19.24 -6.72 16.95
N GLY A 45 19.83 -7.90 16.70
CA GLY A 45 20.40 -8.77 17.73
C GLY A 45 19.43 -9.82 18.27
N GLU A 46 19.99 -10.88 18.87
CA GLU A 46 19.26 -12.07 19.32
C GLU A 46 18.92 -12.01 20.82
N PHE A 47 18.59 -10.83 21.34
CA PHE A 47 18.34 -10.62 22.77
C PHE A 47 16.99 -9.95 23.04
N ILE A 48 16.34 -10.41 24.09
CA ILE A 48 15.18 -9.76 24.70
C ILE A 48 15.66 -8.98 25.93
N TYR A 49 15.19 -7.76 26.08
CA TYR A 49 15.59 -6.85 27.14
C TYR A 49 14.42 -6.57 28.09
N TYR A 50 14.70 -6.31 29.37
CA TYR A 50 13.75 -5.55 30.21
C TYR A 50 13.82 -4.06 29.89
N ASP A 51 15.02 -3.57 29.56
CA ASP A 51 15.30 -2.20 29.09
C ASP A 51 16.41 -2.24 28.03
N ALA A 52 16.04 -2.01 26.77
CA ALA A 52 16.97 -2.07 25.65
C ALA A 52 17.94 -0.89 25.62
N LYS A 53 17.57 0.27 26.18
CA LYS A 53 18.45 1.45 26.23
C LYS A 53 19.57 1.27 27.24
N GLN A 54 19.29 0.58 28.35
CA GLN A 54 20.28 0.25 29.38
C GLN A 54 21.00 -1.08 29.13
N GLY A 55 20.60 -1.85 28.10
CA GLY A 55 21.17 -3.15 27.79
C GLY A 55 20.82 -4.25 28.80
N LEU A 56 19.76 -4.05 29.60
CA LEU A 56 19.35 -4.98 30.65
C LEU A 56 18.60 -6.17 30.04
N LYS A 57 19.25 -7.32 29.94
CA LYS A 57 18.69 -8.53 29.29
C LYS A 57 17.65 -9.23 30.17
N ALA A 58 16.61 -9.76 29.52
CA ALA A 58 15.61 -10.60 30.16
C ALA A 58 16.23 -11.95 30.56
N SER A 59 15.86 -12.46 31.74
CA SER A 59 16.31 -13.78 32.19
C SER A 59 15.60 -14.91 31.45
N GLU A 60 16.30 -16.01 31.19
CA GLU A 60 15.73 -17.17 30.51
C GLU A 60 14.51 -17.75 31.24
N ASN A 61 14.55 -17.74 32.58
CA ASN A 61 13.45 -18.19 33.43
C ASN A 61 12.18 -17.34 33.22
N ASP A 62 12.31 -16.03 33.12
CA ASP A 62 11.16 -15.17 32.83
C ASP A 62 10.65 -15.35 31.41
N LEU A 63 11.54 -15.51 30.43
CA LEU A 63 11.12 -15.78 29.05
C LEU A 63 10.29 -17.06 28.97
N LYS A 64 10.77 -18.17 29.56
CA LYS A 64 10.01 -19.43 29.64
C LYS A 64 8.70 -19.26 30.42
N LYS A 65 8.73 -18.55 31.54
CA LYS A 65 7.53 -18.32 32.38
C LYS A 65 6.44 -17.54 31.65
N PHE A 66 6.80 -16.47 30.96
CA PHE A 66 5.81 -15.56 30.36
C PHE A 66 5.52 -15.87 28.89
N PHE A 67 6.44 -16.47 28.14
CA PHE A 67 6.29 -16.74 26.71
C PHE A 67 6.26 -18.24 26.38
N GLY A 68 6.54 -19.12 27.34
CA GLY A 68 6.61 -20.57 27.12
C GLY A 68 7.89 -21.03 26.42
N THR A 69 8.78 -20.11 26.06
CA THR A 69 10.03 -20.36 25.33
C THR A 69 11.08 -19.33 25.70
N SER A 70 12.36 -19.70 25.57
CA SER A 70 13.50 -18.78 25.65
C SER A 70 14.11 -18.45 24.29
N ASP A 71 13.54 -18.97 23.19
CA ASP A 71 13.97 -18.61 21.85
C ASP A 71 13.68 -17.12 21.58
N PRO A 72 14.72 -16.28 21.39
CA PRO A 72 14.56 -14.85 21.20
C PRO A 72 13.69 -14.52 19.98
N TYR A 73 13.69 -15.36 18.94
CA TYR A 73 12.92 -15.10 17.73
C TYR A 73 11.43 -15.33 17.94
N GLN A 74 11.06 -16.40 18.64
CA GLN A 74 9.67 -16.68 18.99
C GLN A 74 9.12 -15.63 19.94
N VAL A 75 9.92 -15.20 20.94
CA VAL A 75 9.54 -14.13 21.85
C VAL A 75 9.39 -12.80 21.10
N ALA A 76 10.33 -12.47 20.22
CA ALA A 76 10.28 -11.26 19.41
C ALA A 76 9.03 -11.23 18.53
N GLU A 77 8.62 -12.36 17.93
CA GLU A 77 7.38 -12.43 17.15
C GLU A 77 6.15 -12.06 18.01
N VAL A 78 6.07 -12.59 19.23
CA VAL A 78 4.99 -12.24 20.16
C VAL A 78 5.00 -10.76 20.52
N ILE A 79 6.17 -10.18 20.78
CA ILE A 79 6.33 -8.75 21.06
C ILE A 79 5.92 -7.91 19.85
N LEU A 80 6.30 -8.29 18.63
CA LEU A 80 5.93 -7.58 17.41
C LEU A 80 4.43 -7.62 17.16
N ARG A 81 3.77 -8.77 17.36
CA ARG A 81 2.34 -8.94 17.12
C ARG A 81 1.45 -8.30 18.18
N ARG A 82 1.84 -8.36 19.46
CA ARG A 82 0.98 -7.95 20.59
C ARG A 82 1.46 -6.69 21.30
N GLY A 83 2.70 -6.29 21.08
CA GLY A 83 3.31 -5.12 21.70
C GLY A 83 3.15 -3.85 20.86
N GLU A 84 3.69 -2.76 21.39
CA GLU A 84 3.73 -1.45 20.75
C GLU A 84 5.10 -1.16 20.13
N LEU A 85 5.13 -0.34 19.07
CA LEU A 85 6.37 0.16 18.48
C LEU A 85 6.62 1.59 19.00
N LEU A 86 7.73 1.80 19.71
CA LEU A 86 8.07 3.06 20.36
C LEU A 86 8.74 4.02 19.38
N LEU A 87 7.93 4.67 18.57
CA LEU A 87 8.39 5.63 17.56
C LEU A 87 8.63 7.02 18.15
N THR A 88 9.64 7.72 17.63
CA THR A 88 9.74 9.17 17.82
C THR A 88 8.60 9.89 17.08
N SER A 89 8.33 11.14 17.46
CA SER A 89 7.32 11.97 16.77
C SER A 89 7.62 12.13 15.27
N GLU A 90 8.90 12.24 14.91
CA GLU A 90 9.35 12.33 13.52
C GLU A 90 9.11 11.03 12.75
N GLN A 91 9.51 9.88 13.31
CA GLN A 91 9.27 8.57 12.70
C GLN A 91 7.77 8.30 12.51
N ARG A 92 6.96 8.63 13.52
CA ARG A 92 5.49 8.49 13.43
C ARG A 92 4.92 9.36 12.32
N ARG A 93 5.35 10.63 12.22
CA ARG A 93 4.90 11.55 11.16
C ARG A 93 5.26 11.00 9.77
N GLU A 94 6.46 10.49 9.59
CA GLU A 94 6.90 9.96 8.31
C GLU A 94 6.07 8.74 7.88
N LEU A 95 5.79 7.80 8.78
CA LEU A 95 4.93 6.65 8.47
C LEU A 95 3.51 7.08 8.12
N ILE A 96 2.97 8.09 8.82
CA ILE A 96 1.66 8.67 8.49
C ILE A 96 1.68 9.25 7.07
N GLU A 97 2.70 10.02 6.71
CA GLU A 97 2.83 10.62 5.38
C GLU A 97 3.00 9.58 4.27
N VAL A 98 3.73 8.49 4.54
CA VAL A 98 3.86 7.36 3.60
C VAL A 98 2.50 6.68 3.41
N LYS A 99 1.79 6.35 4.50
CA LYS A 99 0.46 5.71 4.42
C LYS A 99 -0.57 6.63 3.78
N LYS A 100 -0.56 7.93 4.09
CA LYS A 100 -1.42 8.95 3.47
C LYS A 100 -1.23 8.96 1.96
N ARG A 101 0.02 8.96 1.47
CA ARG A 101 0.33 8.88 0.04
C ARG A 101 -0.20 7.59 -0.60
N GLN A 102 -0.02 6.43 0.06
CA GLN A 102 -0.57 5.16 -0.43
C GLN A 102 -2.10 5.20 -0.56
N ILE A 103 -2.80 5.77 0.42
CA ILE A 103 -4.26 5.93 0.40
C ILE A 103 -4.69 6.86 -0.74
N ILE A 104 -4.04 8.02 -0.89
CA ILE A 104 -4.32 8.97 -1.96
C ILE A 104 -4.16 8.30 -3.33
N GLU A 105 -3.07 7.58 -3.54
CA GLU A 105 -2.78 6.87 -4.79
C GLU A 105 -3.81 5.78 -5.06
N PHE A 106 -4.16 5.00 -4.04
CA PHE A 106 -5.21 3.98 -4.13
C PHE A 106 -6.54 4.61 -4.57
N ILE A 107 -6.97 5.70 -3.92
CA ILE A 107 -8.23 6.35 -4.25
C ILE A 107 -8.16 6.95 -5.65
N SER A 108 -7.06 7.61 -6.03
CA SER A 108 -6.92 8.23 -7.35
C SER A 108 -6.99 7.20 -8.49
N ARG A 109 -6.39 6.02 -8.30
CA ARG A 109 -6.42 4.95 -9.28
C ARG A 109 -7.78 4.26 -9.40
N ASN A 110 -8.54 4.18 -8.31
CA ASN A 110 -9.78 3.40 -8.27
C ASN A 110 -11.06 4.24 -8.35
N ALA A 111 -11.00 5.54 -8.05
CA ALA A 111 -12.17 6.40 -7.94
C ALA A 111 -12.27 7.42 -9.08
N ILE A 112 -13.52 7.80 -9.37
CA ILE A 112 -13.89 8.82 -10.35
C ILE A 112 -14.91 9.79 -9.75
N ASP A 113 -15.05 10.96 -10.39
CA ASP A 113 -16.20 11.83 -10.16
C ASP A 113 -17.43 11.22 -10.87
N PRO A 114 -18.50 10.85 -10.16
CA PRO A 114 -19.67 10.22 -10.75
C PRO A 114 -20.45 11.13 -11.71
N ARG A 115 -20.22 12.45 -11.69
CA ARG A 115 -20.91 13.42 -12.54
C ARG A 115 -20.31 13.46 -13.94
N THR A 116 -18.99 13.33 -14.03
CA THR A 116 -18.22 13.45 -15.29
C THR A 116 -17.64 12.12 -15.75
N ASN A 117 -17.65 11.10 -14.89
CA ASN A 117 -16.96 9.82 -15.08
C ASN A 117 -15.44 9.93 -15.29
N THR A 118 -14.84 11.04 -14.84
CA THR A 118 -13.39 11.29 -14.99
C THR A 118 -12.61 10.93 -13.73
N PRO A 119 -11.34 10.48 -13.86
CA PRO A 119 -10.44 10.29 -12.72
C PRO A 119 -10.29 11.54 -11.85
N ILE A 120 -10.09 11.32 -10.55
CA ILE A 120 -9.84 12.40 -9.59
C ILE A 120 -8.33 12.51 -9.36
N PRO A 121 -7.69 13.67 -9.62
CA PRO A 121 -6.26 13.83 -9.42
C PRO A 121 -5.82 13.60 -7.96
N PRO A 122 -4.62 13.03 -7.72
CA PRO A 122 -4.10 12.81 -6.36
C PRO A 122 -4.12 14.07 -5.49
N LYS A 123 -3.75 15.22 -6.08
CA LYS A 123 -3.73 16.50 -5.37
C LYS A 123 -5.12 16.93 -4.90
N ARG A 124 -6.18 16.62 -5.65
CA ARG A 124 -7.55 16.96 -5.24
C ARG A 124 -8.00 16.11 -4.05
N ILE A 125 -7.62 14.84 -4.02
CA ILE A 125 -7.89 13.93 -2.89
C ILE A 125 -7.12 14.39 -1.66
N GLU A 126 -5.83 14.74 -1.81
CA GLU A 126 -5.01 15.27 -0.72
C GLU A 126 -5.64 16.48 -0.05
N LEU A 127 -6.04 17.49 -0.84
CA LEU A 127 -6.70 18.69 -0.34
C LEU A 127 -8.03 18.38 0.36
N ALA A 128 -8.82 17.45 -0.18
CA ALA A 128 -10.08 17.04 0.43
C ALA A 128 -9.87 16.28 1.75
N MET A 129 -8.79 15.49 1.87
CA MET A 129 -8.42 14.84 3.13
C MET A 129 -8.02 15.86 4.21
N GLU A 130 -7.31 16.92 3.82
CA GLU A 130 -6.93 18.02 4.72
C GLU A 130 -8.14 18.82 5.19
N GLU A 131 -9.04 19.16 4.27
CA GLU A 131 -10.30 19.87 4.56
C GLU A 131 -11.19 19.08 5.52
N ALA A 132 -11.34 17.77 5.29
CA ALA A 132 -12.08 16.87 6.18
C ALA A 132 -11.32 16.47 7.45
N ARG A 133 -10.08 16.96 7.66
CA ARG A 133 -9.21 16.64 8.80
C ARG A 133 -9.11 15.13 9.05
N ILE A 134 -8.90 14.37 7.98
CA ILE A 134 -8.86 12.90 8.03
C ILE A 134 -7.54 12.45 8.66
N GLY A 135 -7.62 11.81 9.82
CA GLY A 135 -6.50 11.10 10.42
C GLY A 135 -6.20 9.80 9.70
N VAL A 136 -4.92 9.47 9.54
CA VAL A 136 -4.42 8.21 8.96
C VAL A 136 -3.68 7.43 10.02
N ASP A 137 -4.02 6.15 10.17
CA ASP A 137 -3.28 5.23 11.01
C ASP A 137 -2.20 4.54 10.16
N PRO A 138 -0.91 4.71 10.47
CA PRO A 138 0.13 4.07 9.69
C PRO A 138 0.11 2.55 9.81
N PHE A 139 -0.41 1.97 10.89
CA PHE A 139 -0.34 0.52 11.16
C PHE A 139 -1.55 -0.27 10.65
N ARG A 140 -2.61 0.40 10.23
CA ARG A 140 -3.76 -0.26 9.59
C ARG A 140 -3.50 -0.42 8.08
N PRO A 141 -3.91 -1.54 7.47
CA PRO A 141 -3.92 -1.70 6.02
C PRO A 141 -4.65 -0.56 5.30
N VAL A 142 -4.28 -0.30 4.05
CA VAL A 142 -4.89 0.77 3.25
C VAL A 142 -6.36 0.44 3.01
N GLU A 143 -6.63 -0.79 2.63
CA GLU A 143 -7.94 -1.32 2.27
C GLU A 143 -8.95 -1.16 3.42
N GLU A 144 -8.52 -1.39 4.66
CA GLU A 144 -9.36 -1.22 5.85
C GLU A 144 -9.71 0.25 6.13
N GLN A 145 -8.78 1.16 5.87
CA GLN A 145 -8.98 2.59 6.13
C GLN A 145 -9.75 3.28 5.01
N VAL A 146 -9.62 2.79 3.77
CA VAL A 146 -10.20 3.41 2.59
C VAL A 146 -11.71 3.60 2.73
N GLU A 147 -12.46 2.62 3.23
CA GLU A 147 -13.91 2.77 3.35
C GLU A 147 -14.35 3.92 4.28
N GLU A 148 -13.70 4.04 5.44
CA GLU A 148 -13.93 5.12 6.39
C GLU A 148 -13.56 6.49 5.78
N ILE A 149 -12.45 6.53 5.05
CA ILE A 149 -11.94 7.73 4.38
C ILE A 149 -12.87 8.16 3.25
N LEU A 150 -13.33 7.23 2.41
CA LEU A 150 -14.27 7.51 1.31
C LEU A 150 -15.58 8.10 1.84
N LYS A 151 -16.11 7.60 2.97
CA LYS A 151 -17.32 8.16 3.61
C LYS A 151 -17.13 9.62 3.97
N LYS A 152 -15.98 9.98 4.55
CA LYS A 152 -15.65 11.38 4.91
C LYS A 152 -15.41 12.24 3.67
N LEU A 153 -14.67 11.73 2.70
CA LEU A 153 -14.36 12.45 1.47
C LEU A 153 -15.61 12.75 0.63
N ARG A 154 -16.61 11.85 0.62
CA ARG A 154 -17.89 12.06 -0.07
C ARG A 154 -18.67 13.29 0.41
N LEU A 155 -18.38 13.80 1.61
CA LEU A 155 -18.96 15.03 2.13
C LEU A 155 -18.31 16.28 1.53
N ILE A 156 -17.09 16.18 0.99
CA ILE A 156 -16.30 17.29 0.45
C ILE A 156 -16.29 17.27 -1.09
N ILE A 157 -16.10 16.09 -1.69
CA ILE A 157 -16.07 15.90 -3.14
C ILE A 157 -16.93 14.71 -3.55
N PRO A 158 -17.63 14.77 -4.70
CA PRO A 158 -18.35 13.63 -5.23
C PRO A 158 -17.35 12.61 -5.77
N LEU A 159 -17.41 11.39 -5.26
CA LEU A 159 -16.50 10.33 -5.63
C LEU A 159 -17.15 8.95 -5.47
N LYS A 160 -16.85 8.04 -6.40
CA LYS A 160 -17.18 6.62 -6.28
C LYS A 160 -16.02 5.77 -6.80
N ILE A 161 -15.80 4.63 -6.16
CA ILE A 161 -14.97 3.58 -6.76
C ILE A 161 -15.78 2.99 -7.91
N ALA A 162 -15.12 2.82 -9.05
CA ALA A 162 -15.73 2.22 -10.22
C ALA A 162 -14.68 1.48 -11.05
N LYS A 163 -15.15 0.60 -11.91
CA LYS A 163 -14.37 -0.03 -12.97
C LYS A 163 -14.80 0.54 -14.32
N ALA A 164 -13.88 0.61 -15.25
CA ALA A 164 -14.15 1.04 -16.61
C ALA A 164 -13.88 -0.12 -17.57
N LEU A 165 -14.82 -0.37 -18.48
CA LEU A 165 -14.59 -1.20 -19.64
C LEU A 165 -14.14 -0.28 -20.78
N VAL A 166 -12.94 -0.53 -21.29
CA VAL A 166 -12.30 0.30 -22.32
C VAL A 166 -11.91 -0.57 -23.51
N LEU A 167 -12.09 -0.02 -24.70
CA LEU A 167 -11.62 -0.58 -25.95
C LEU A 167 -10.28 0.05 -26.31
N VAL A 168 -9.27 -0.77 -26.56
CA VAL A 168 -7.95 -0.36 -27.03
C VAL A 168 -7.75 -0.89 -28.44
N LYS A 169 -7.39 0.00 -29.37
CA LYS A 169 -7.02 -0.33 -30.74
C LYS A 169 -5.57 0.08 -30.98
N ALA A 170 -4.77 -0.85 -31.50
CA ALA A 170 -3.38 -0.59 -31.84
C ALA A 170 -3.03 -1.12 -33.24
N PRO A 171 -2.34 -0.34 -34.08
CA PRO A 171 -1.83 -0.81 -35.37
C PRO A 171 -0.92 -2.05 -35.23
N SER A 172 -0.82 -2.83 -36.30
CA SER A 172 -0.04 -4.09 -36.33
C SER A 172 1.40 -3.91 -35.87
N ALA A 173 2.05 -2.82 -36.28
CA ALA A 173 3.41 -2.44 -35.91
C ALA A 173 3.63 -2.26 -34.38
N TYR A 174 2.56 -1.98 -33.62
CA TYR A 174 2.62 -1.70 -32.19
C TYR A 174 1.83 -2.70 -31.33
N SER A 175 1.13 -3.64 -31.96
CA SER A 175 0.23 -4.60 -31.31
C SER A 175 0.89 -5.33 -30.13
N GLY A 176 2.07 -5.93 -30.31
CA GLY A 176 2.75 -6.70 -29.26
C GLY A 176 3.16 -5.87 -28.04
N ARG A 177 3.69 -4.66 -28.24
CA ARG A 177 4.10 -3.77 -27.14
C ARG A 177 2.90 -3.20 -26.38
N VAL A 178 1.82 -2.85 -27.09
CA VAL A 178 0.57 -2.37 -26.48
C VAL A 178 -0.05 -3.50 -25.66
N ARG A 179 -0.20 -4.69 -26.24
CA ARG A 179 -0.74 -5.88 -25.56
C ARG A 179 0.02 -6.19 -24.27
N SER A 180 1.35 -6.22 -24.32
CA SER A 180 2.21 -6.51 -23.16
C SER A 180 2.04 -5.51 -22.01
N TYR A 181 1.81 -4.23 -22.33
CA TYR A 181 1.61 -3.20 -21.31
C TYR A 181 0.17 -3.20 -20.78
N VAL A 182 -0.81 -3.15 -21.68
CA VAL A 182 -2.24 -3.01 -21.37
C VAL A 182 -2.75 -4.22 -20.56
N SER A 183 -2.27 -5.43 -20.86
CA SER A 183 -2.58 -6.64 -20.08
C SER A 183 -2.18 -6.58 -18.60
N LYS A 184 -1.26 -5.67 -18.21
CA LYS A 184 -0.85 -5.47 -16.81
C LYS A 184 -1.70 -4.43 -16.09
N MET A 185 -2.51 -3.66 -16.81
CA MET A 185 -3.32 -2.58 -16.23
C MET A 185 -4.70 -3.04 -15.76
N GLY A 186 -5.17 -4.21 -16.22
CA GLY A 186 -6.49 -4.71 -15.91
C GLY A 186 -6.74 -6.11 -16.45
N LYS A 187 -8.00 -6.53 -16.39
CA LYS A 187 -8.44 -7.84 -16.86
C LYS A 187 -8.84 -7.76 -18.33
N ILE A 188 -8.23 -8.59 -19.18
CA ILE A 188 -8.63 -8.72 -20.59
C ILE A 188 -9.99 -9.42 -20.64
N VAL A 189 -10.96 -8.78 -21.30
CA VAL A 189 -12.29 -9.33 -21.55
C VAL A 189 -12.34 -9.94 -22.95
N VAL A 190 -11.81 -9.24 -23.94
CA VAL A 190 -11.74 -9.68 -25.34
C VAL A 190 -10.39 -9.28 -25.93
N GLU A 191 -9.78 -10.16 -26.72
CA GLU A 191 -8.55 -9.90 -27.47
C GLU A 191 -8.72 -10.46 -28.88
N ASN A 192 -8.70 -9.58 -29.90
CA ASN A 192 -8.88 -9.93 -31.29
C ASN A 192 -7.82 -9.27 -32.18
N TYR A 193 -7.18 -10.07 -33.03
CA TYR A 193 -6.34 -9.56 -34.12
C TYR A 193 -7.19 -9.46 -35.38
N GLN A 194 -7.15 -8.30 -36.03
CA GLN A 194 -7.84 -8.07 -37.29
C GLN A 194 -7.04 -8.62 -38.47
N SER A 195 -7.66 -8.71 -39.65
CA SER A 195 -7.03 -9.22 -40.87
C SER A 195 -5.82 -8.40 -41.33
N ASP A 196 -5.75 -7.12 -40.96
CA ASP A 196 -4.61 -6.22 -41.21
C ASP A 196 -3.50 -6.34 -40.13
N GLY A 197 -3.65 -7.27 -39.19
CA GLY A 197 -2.75 -7.49 -38.06
C GLY A 197 -2.91 -6.48 -36.92
N SER A 198 -3.86 -5.54 -37.00
CA SER A 198 -4.15 -4.62 -35.90
C SER A 198 -4.77 -5.35 -34.72
N LEU A 199 -4.50 -4.86 -33.52
CA LEU A 199 -5.02 -5.38 -32.26
C LEU A 199 -6.24 -4.59 -31.83
N LEU A 200 -7.29 -5.30 -31.45
CA LEU A 200 -8.49 -4.76 -30.82
C LEU A 200 -8.73 -5.53 -29.52
N MET A 201 -8.72 -4.81 -28.39
CA MET A 201 -8.76 -5.39 -27.05
C MET A 201 -9.76 -4.67 -26.16
N GLU A 202 -10.61 -5.42 -25.47
CA GLU A 202 -11.45 -4.89 -24.39
C GLU A 202 -10.81 -5.23 -23.04
N LEU A 203 -10.68 -4.22 -22.19
CA LEU A 203 -10.03 -4.31 -20.88
C LEU A 203 -10.95 -3.75 -19.79
N GLU A 204 -11.10 -4.49 -18.70
CA GLU A 204 -11.68 -3.99 -17.45
C GLU A 204 -10.55 -3.44 -16.56
N ILE A 205 -10.57 -2.13 -16.30
CA ILE A 205 -9.58 -1.42 -15.48
C ILE A 205 -10.24 -0.70 -14.30
N PRO A 206 -9.48 -0.37 -13.24
CA PRO A 206 -9.90 0.68 -12.30
C PRO A 206 -10.23 1.97 -13.05
N ALA A 207 -11.39 2.57 -12.78
CA ALA A 207 -11.89 3.70 -13.57
C ALA A 207 -11.02 4.96 -13.42
N GLY A 208 -10.25 5.10 -12.35
CA GLY A 208 -9.28 6.19 -12.18
C GLY A 208 -8.05 6.08 -13.10
N MET A 209 -7.79 4.90 -13.68
CA MET A 209 -6.63 4.66 -14.55
C MET A 209 -6.88 5.02 -16.03
N GLN A 210 -8.06 5.52 -16.38
CA GLN A 210 -8.44 5.85 -17.76
C GLN A 210 -7.45 6.80 -18.44
N SER A 211 -7.11 7.93 -17.80
CA SER A 211 -6.19 8.92 -18.37
C SER A 211 -4.80 8.33 -18.60
N SER A 212 -4.27 7.59 -17.62
CA SER A 212 -2.95 6.95 -17.74
C SER A 212 -2.89 5.89 -18.84
N LEU A 213 -3.99 5.15 -19.06
CA LEU A 213 -4.08 4.21 -20.17
C LEU A 213 -4.05 4.93 -21.51
N ILE A 214 -4.83 6.00 -21.67
CA ILE A 214 -4.89 6.80 -22.91
C ILE A 214 -3.50 7.36 -23.24
N GLU A 215 -2.87 8.02 -22.27
CA GLU A 215 -1.53 8.60 -22.42
C GLU A 215 -0.51 7.54 -22.82
N LYS A 216 -0.55 6.37 -22.16
CA LYS A 216 0.45 5.34 -22.44
C LYS A 216 0.25 4.66 -23.78
N VAL A 217 -1.00 4.40 -24.18
CA VAL A 217 -1.28 3.85 -25.51
C VAL A 217 -0.79 4.82 -26.57
N ALA A 218 -1.12 6.11 -26.46
CA ALA A 218 -0.63 7.14 -27.37
C ALA A 218 0.91 7.20 -27.44
N GLU A 219 1.61 7.13 -26.31
CA GLU A 219 3.08 7.08 -26.26
C GLU A 219 3.64 5.85 -26.99
N LEU A 220 3.08 4.66 -26.74
CA LEU A 220 3.56 3.41 -27.31
C LEU A 220 3.33 3.30 -28.82
N THR A 221 2.31 3.99 -29.33
CA THR A 221 1.91 3.97 -30.75
C THR A 221 2.25 5.26 -31.48
N ARG A 222 2.99 6.20 -30.87
CA ARG A 222 3.26 7.54 -31.44
C ARG A 222 2.00 8.30 -31.86
N GLY A 223 0.90 8.11 -31.12
CA GLY A 223 -0.40 8.73 -31.36
C GLY A 223 -1.33 7.95 -32.30
N GLU A 224 -0.89 6.83 -32.89
CA GLU A 224 -1.72 6.05 -33.85
C GLU A 224 -2.70 5.06 -33.19
N GLY A 225 -2.63 4.91 -31.87
CA GLY A 225 -3.47 4.02 -31.09
C GLY A 225 -4.68 4.76 -30.55
N GLU A 226 -5.80 4.06 -30.43
CA GLU A 226 -7.05 4.63 -29.96
C GLU A 226 -7.49 3.93 -28.68
N VAL A 227 -7.99 4.71 -27.72
CA VAL A 227 -8.63 4.19 -26.50
C VAL A 227 -10.01 4.81 -26.41
N LYS A 228 -11.04 3.95 -26.29
CA LYS A 228 -12.44 4.38 -26.19
C LYS A 228 -13.06 3.81 -24.92
N LEU A 229 -13.63 4.67 -24.09
CA LEU A 229 -14.44 4.25 -22.95
C LEU A 229 -15.76 3.66 -23.44
N LEU A 230 -16.05 2.41 -23.06
CA LEU A 230 -17.31 1.74 -23.41
C LEU A 230 -18.37 1.97 -22.33
N ARG A 231 -18.02 1.70 -21.06
CA ARG A 231 -18.90 1.92 -19.91
C ARG A 231 -18.11 2.01 -18.60
N VAL A 232 -18.75 2.55 -17.58
CA VAL A 232 -18.22 2.64 -16.20
C VAL A 232 -19.23 2.01 -15.25
N GLU A 233 -18.76 1.08 -14.44
CA GLU A 233 -19.54 0.29 -13.48
C GLU A 233 -19.09 0.59 -12.05
#